data_AF-A0AAV0LCG2-F1
#
_entry.id   AF-A0AAV0LCG2-F1
#
_cell.length_a   1.000
_cell.length_b   1.000
_cell.length_c   1.000
_cell.angle_alpha   90.00
_cell.angle_beta   90.00
_cell.angle_gamma   90.00
#
_symmetry.space_group_name_H-M   'P 1'
#
loop_
_entity.id
_entity.type
_entity.pdbx_description
1 polymer ?
#
loop_
_entity_poly.entity_id
_entity_poly.type
_entity_poly.pdbx_seq_one_letter_code
_entity_poly.pdbx_strand_id
1 'polypeptide(L)'
;MRTLEQNAREIVHRWQYVIDKLSNNVFFMVVLSRVVNPVQANATTIQASFNSLYLGGIEGSMPMMDAKFPDLGLKRENCVEMSWVKPILYFVGNPLDAPLESLLDRTIFATRSTKFIGKFKASRSETSSSPRGDCFIGWRWRWLFGRRDVRLGYGDFSKPRISPN
;
A
#
# COMPACT_ATOMS: atom_id res chain seq x y z
N MET A 1 -6.34 -4.87 -1.43
CA MET A 1 -6.41 -3.81 -0.39
C MET A 1 -6.67 -4.46 0.96
N ARG A 2 -6.17 -3.89 2.06
CA ARG A 2 -6.40 -4.39 3.43
C ARG A 2 -6.56 -3.23 4.41
N THR A 3 -7.47 -3.33 5.37
CA THR A 3 -7.57 -2.37 6.49
C THR A 3 -6.74 -2.81 7.69
N LEU A 4 -6.64 -1.97 8.73
CA LEU A 4 -5.94 -2.32 9.98
C LEU A 4 -6.49 -3.61 10.61
N GLU A 5 -7.81 -3.76 10.60
CA GLU A 5 -8.51 -4.94 11.10
C GLU A 5 -8.25 -6.19 10.26
N GLN A 6 -7.72 -6.01 9.04
CA GLN A 6 -7.35 -7.07 8.10
C GLN A 6 -5.82 -7.26 8.01
N ASN A 7 -5.10 -6.99 9.10
CA ASN A 7 -3.65 -7.17 9.24
C ASN A 7 -2.80 -6.32 8.27
N ALA A 8 -3.27 -5.13 7.89
CA ALA A 8 -2.53 -4.26 6.97
C ALA A 8 -1.14 -3.88 7.51
N ARG A 9 -1.00 -3.70 8.83
CA ARG A 9 0.27 -3.28 9.44
C ARG A 9 1.34 -4.35 9.27
N GLU A 10 0.99 -5.59 9.54
CA GLU A 10 1.86 -6.76 9.48
C GLU A 10 2.31 -7.01 8.04
N ILE A 11 1.37 -6.91 7.09
CA ILE A 11 1.68 -7.09 5.66
C ILE A 11 2.60 -5.96 5.16
N VAL A 12 2.37 -4.70 5.56
CA VAL A 12 3.26 -3.57 5.20
C VAL A 12 4.62 -3.68 5.88
N HIS A 13 4.68 -4.19 7.10
CA HIS A 13 5.94 -4.50 7.76
C HIS A 13 6.71 -5.54 6.93
N ARG A 14 6.07 -6.66 6.60
CA ARG A 14 6.70 -7.73 5.80
C ARG A 14 7.15 -7.26 4.42
N TRP A 15 6.33 -6.46 3.75
CA TRP A 15 6.63 -5.91 2.42
C TRP A 15 8.01 -5.24 2.37
N GLN A 16 8.43 -4.51 3.42
CA GLN A 16 9.73 -3.85 3.48
C GLN A 16 10.92 -4.81 3.43
N TYR A 17 10.77 -6.06 3.87
CA TYR A 17 11.84 -7.07 3.89
C TYR A 17 11.86 -7.97 2.65
N VAL A 18 10.84 -7.85 1.80
CA VAL A 18 10.63 -8.70 0.64
C VAL A 18 10.88 -7.93 -0.65
N ILE A 19 10.54 -6.64 -0.68
CA ILE A 19 10.55 -5.82 -1.90
C ILE A 19 11.93 -5.78 -2.59
N ASP A 20 13.01 -5.70 -1.84
CA ASP A 20 14.39 -5.71 -2.32
C ASP A 20 14.84 -7.08 -2.86
N LYS A 21 14.10 -8.14 -2.54
CA LYS A 21 14.38 -9.53 -2.94
C LYS A 21 13.49 -10.01 -4.08
N LEU A 22 12.51 -9.22 -4.50
CA LEU A 22 11.67 -9.56 -5.65
C LEU A 22 12.48 -9.50 -6.96
N SER A 23 11.95 -10.10 -8.02
CA SER A 23 12.58 -10.03 -9.35
C SER A 23 12.63 -8.57 -9.84
N ASN A 24 13.67 -8.22 -10.61
CA ASN A 24 13.78 -6.91 -11.28
C ASN A 24 12.62 -6.64 -12.26
N ASN A 25 11.86 -7.67 -12.63
CA ASN A 25 10.67 -7.56 -13.46
C ASN A 25 9.42 -7.11 -12.67
N VAL A 26 9.56 -6.82 -11.37
CA VAL A 26 8.45 -6.41 -10.50
C VAL A 26 8.60 -4.98 -10.08
N PHE A 27 7.58 -4.19 -10.34
CA PHE A 27 7.31 -2.94 -9.64
C PHE A 27 6.23 -3.19 -8.58
N PHE A 28 6.44 -2.70 -7.35
CA PHE A 28 5.49 -2.85 -6.26
C PHE A 28 5.44 -1.58 -5.42
N MET A 29 4.25 -1.02 -5.25
CA MET A 29 3.98 0.15 -4.44
C MET A 29 2.91 -0.14 -3.38
N VAL A 30 3.14 0.35 -2.16
CA VAL A 30 2.12 0.41 -1.11
C VAL A 30 1.63 1.84 -0.97
N VAL A 31 0.33 2.05 -1.13
CA VAL A 31 -0.33 3.34 -0.90
C VAL A 31 -1.18 3.24 0.35
N LEU A 32 -0.97 4.16 1.29
CA LEU A 32 -1.75 4.25 2.53
C LEU A 32 -2.76 5.39 2.42
N SER A 33 -4.04 5.09 2.66
CA SER A 33 -5.12 6.06 2.61
C SER A 33 -6.04 5.94 3.84
N ARG A 34 -6.69 7.05 4.20
CA ARG A 34 -7.82 7.04 5.15
C ARG A 34 -9.10 6.74 4.38
N VAL A 35 -9.88 5.79 4.87
CA VAL A 35 -11.18 5.41 4.29
C VAL A 35 -12.24 5.39 5.38
N VAL A 36 -13.51 5.54 5.01
CA VAL A 36 -14.63 5.34 5.95
C VAL A 36 -14.63 3.88 6.39
N ASN A 37 -14.79 3.64 7.69
CA ASN A 37 -14.84 2.29 8.22
C ASN A 37 -16.15 1.63 7.76
N PRO A 38 -16.10 0.50 7.04
CA PRO A 38 -17.29 -0.15 6.51
C PRO A 38 -18.21 -0.71 7.60
N VAL A 39 -17.67 -0.97 8.80
CA VAL A 39 -18.42 -1.48 9.96
C VAL A 39 -19.00 -0.34 10.80
N GLN A 40 -18.29 0.79 10.87
CA GLN A 40 -18.70 1.97 11.63
C GLN A 40 -18.66 3.20 10.72
N ALA A 41 -19.78 3.52 10.09
CA ALA A 41 -19.88 4.59 9.08
C ALA A 41 -19.38 5.97 9.55
N ASN A 42 -19.34 6.22 10.87
CA ASN A 42 -18.86 7.46 11.47
C ASN A 42 -17.38 7.42 11.91
N ALA A 43 -16.71 6.27 11.76
CA ALA A 43 -15.30 6.10 12.05
C ALA A 43 -14.50 6.04 10.73
N THR A 44 -13.25 6.47 10.77
CA THR A 44 -12.31 6.26 9.65
C THR A 44 -11.32 5.19 10.03
N THR A 45 -10.94 4.34 9.08
CA THR A 45 -9.86 3.36 9.23
C THR A 45 -8.77 3.61 8.19
N ILE A 46 -7.61 2.98 8.37
CA ILE A 46 -6.52 3.05 7.40
C ILE A 46 -6.59 1.85 6.48
N GLN A 47 -6.46 2.11 5.19
CA GLN A 47 -6.36 1.10 4.15
C GLN A 47 -4.96 1.13 3.53
N ALA A 48 -4.36 -0.03 3.40
CA ALA A 48 -3.19 -0.26 2.57
C ALA A 48 -3.63 -0.86 1.22
N SER A 49 -3.27 -0.16 0.14
CA SER A 49 -3.42 -0.61 -1.23
C SER A 49 -2.07 -1.10 -1.74
N PHE A 50 -2.01 -2.39 -2.07
CA PHE A 50 -0.83 -3.06 -2.60
C PHE A 50 -0.97 -3.13 -4.11
N ASN A 51 -0.20 -2.31 -4.82
CA ASN A 51 -0.26 -2.20 -6.27
C ASN A 51 1.03 -2.79 -6.85
N SER A 52 0.93 -3.69 -7.82
CA SER A 52 2.10 -4.28 -8.46
C SER A 52 1.95 -4.36 -9.97
N LEU A 53 3.06 -4.19 -10.68
CA LEU A 53 3.20 -4.46 -12.10
C LEU A 53 4.31 -5.51 -12.28
N TYR A 54 3.99 -6.59 -12.96
CA TYR A 54 4.97 -7.62 -13.32
C TYR A 54 5.16 -7.63 -14.84
N LEU A 55 6.42 -7.58 -15.27
CA LEU A 55 6.81 -7.66 -16.68
C LEU A 55 6.88 -9.14 -17.10
N GLY A 56 5.71 -9.73 -17.31
CA GLY A 56 5.53 -11.12 -17.71
C GLY A 56 4.10 -11.61 -17.52
N GLY A 57 3.86 -12.88 -17.82
CA GLY A 57 2.55 -13.49 -17.64
C GLY A 57 2.25 -13.86 -16.18
N ILE A 58 0.97 -14.09 -15.89
CA ILE A 58 0.50 -14.48 -14.55
C ILE A 58 1.12 -15.78 -14.03
N GLU A 59 1.47 -16.70 -14.93
CA GLU A 59 2.13 -17.97 -14.59
C GLU A 59 3.53 -17.78 -14.00
N GLY A 60 4.17 -16.62 -14.25
CA GLY A 60 5.43 -16.25 -13.60
C GLY A 60 5.24 -15.46 -12.32
N SER A 61 4.23 -14.56 -12.27
CA SER A 61 4.03 -13.69 -11.11
C SER A 61 3.47 -14.45 -9.90
N MET A 62 2.50 -15.35 -10.12
CA MET A 62 1.80 -16.07 -9.04
C MET A 62 2.78 -16.92 -8.22
N PRO A 63 3.57 -17.85 -8.80
CA PRO A 63 4.49 -18.67 -8.01
C PRO A 63 5.55 -17.85 -7.28
N MET A 64 6.02 -16.75 -7.88
CA MET A 64 6.99 -15.86 -7.25
C MET A 64 6.39 -15.17 -6.03
N MET A 65 5.15 -14.68 -6.11
CA MET A 65 4.47 -14.03 -4.99
C MET A 65 4.14 -15.02 -3.89
N ASP A 66 3.71 -16.24 -4.24
CA ASP A 66 3.45 -17.30 -3.26
C ASP A 66 4.74 -17.73 -2.53
N ALA A 67 5.86 -17.81 -3.24
CA ALA A 67 7.14 -18.20 -2.65
C ALA A 67 7.77 -17.09 -1.79
N LYS A 68 7.73 -15.84 -2.24
CA LYS A 68 8.47 -14.73 -1.60
C LYS A 68 7.59 -13.86 -0.69
N PHE A 69 6.29 -13.76 -0.98
CA PHE A 69 5.36 -12.91 -0.25
C PHE A 69 3.97 -13.54 -0.03
N PRO A 70 3.89 -14.74 0.57
CA PRO A 70 2.61 -15.44 0.77
C PRO A 70 1.62 -14.66 1.64
N ASP A 71 2.11 -13.83 2.57
CA ASP A 71 1.29 -13.03 3.49
C ASP A 71 0.36 -12.03 2.76
N LEU A 72 0.71 -11.64 1.53
CA LEU A 72 -0.17 -10.80 0.71
C LEU A 72 -1.47 -11.54 0.34
N GLY A 73 -1.40 -12.87 0.20
CA GLY A 73 -2.50 -13.72 -0.23
C GLY A 73 -3.02 -13.33 -1.61
N LEU A 74 -2.11 -13.10 -2.56
CA LEU A 74 -2.46 -12.74 -3.94
C LEU A 74 -3.24 -13.90 -4.56
N LYS A 75 -4.38 -13.59 -5.17
CA LYS A 75 -5.17 -14.57 -5.92
C LYS A 75 -5.20 -14.21 -7.39
N ARG A 76 -5.42 -15.22 -8.23
CA ARG A 76 -5.52 -15.07 -9.69
C ARG A 76 -6.60 -14.05 -10.08
N GLU A 77 -7.72 -14.03 -9.36
CA GLU A 77 -8.83 -13.09 -9.59
C GLU A 77 -8.46 -11.62 -9.30
N ASN A 78 -7.34 -11.38 -8.62
CA ASN A 78 -6.82 -10.04 -8.35
C ASN A 78 -5.76 -9.60 -9.37
N CYS A 79 -5.42 -10.45 -10.33
CA CYS A 79 -4.47 -10.17 -11.38
C CYS A 79 -5.21 -9.91 -12.70
N VAL A 80 -4.79 -8.89 -13.43
CA VAL A 80 -5.28 -8.60 -14.77
C VAL A 80 -4.11 -8.55 -15.73
N GLU A 81 -4.07 -9.48 -16.67
CA GLU A 81 -3.04 -9.53 -17.70
C GLU A 81 -3.43 -8.62 -18.88
N MET A 82 -2.50 -7.78 -19.32
CA MET A 82 -2.76 -6.76 -20.35
C MET A 82 -1.46 -6.36 -21.05
N SER A 83 -1.57 -5.69 -22.20
CA SER A 83 -0.41 -5.17 -22.93
C SER A 83 0.31 -4.07 -22.14
N TRP A 84 1.63 -3.95 -22.33
CA TRP A 84 2.54 -3.17 -21.48
C TRP A 84 2.13 -1.72 -21.16
N VAL A 85 1.43 -1.04 -22.08
CA VAL A 85 1.03 0.37 -21.94
C VAL A 85 -0.27 0.54 -21.14
N LYS A 86 -1.16 -0.46 -21.14
CA LYS A 86 -2.46 -0.40 -20.46
C LYS A 86 -2.36 -0.25 -18.93
N PRO A 87 -1.40 -0.87 -18.22
CA PRO A 87 -1.23 -0.66 -16.79
C PRO A 87 -1.00 0.81 -16.42
N ILE A 88 -0.48 1.63 -17.33
CA ILE A 88 -0.29 3.07 -17.10
C ILE A 88 -1.65 3.74 -16.86
N LEU A 89 -2.70 3.34 -17.60
CA LEU A 89 -4.07 3.84 -17.38
C LEU A 89 -4.51 3.61 -15.93
N TYR A 90 -4.25 2.42 -15.38
CA TYR A 90 -4.55 2.11 -13.98
C TYR A 90 -3.78 3.02 -13.02
N PHE A 91 -2.48 3.21 -13.21
CA PHE A 91 -1.66 4.02 -12.31
C PHE A 91 -1.98 5.52 -12.35
N VAL A 92 -2.50 6.04 -13.47
CA VAL A 92 -3.01 7.42 -13.56
C VAL A 92 -4.49 7.54 -13.16
N GLY A 93 -5.12 6.41 -12.79
CA GLY A 93 -6.50 6.34 -12.31
C GLY A 93 -7.56 6.36 -13.42
N ASN A 94 -7.20 6.16 -14.67
CA ASN A 94 -8.16 6.01 -15.76
C ASN A 94 -8.78 4.60 -15.75
N PRO A 95 -10.00 4.45 -16.30
CA PRO A 95 -10.56 3.12 -16.58
C PRO A 95 -9.62 2.29 -17.47
N LEU A 96 -9.57 0.98 -17.24
CA LEU A 96 -8.69 0.07 -17.99
C LEU A 96 -9.09 -0.09 -19.47
N ASP A 97 -10.35 0.20 -19.79
CA ASP A 97 -10.95 0.19 -21.12
C ASP A 97 -10.89 1.57 -21.82
N ALA A 98 -10.30 2.58 -21.15
CA ALA A 98 -10.14 3.89 -21.75
C ALA A 98 -9.23 3.83 -23.01
N PRO A 99 -9.49 4.69 -24.02
CA PRO A 99 -8.61 4.84 -25.17
C PRO A 99 -7.21 5.28 -24.74
N LEU A 100 -6.17 4.75 -25.39
CA LEU A 100 -4.77 5.07 -25.05
C LEU A 100 -4.46 6.54 -25.29
N GLU A 101 -5.16 7.17 -26.22
CA GLU A 101 -5.13 8.61 -26.52
C GLU A 101 -5.43 9.45 -25.28
N SER A 102 -6.16 8.91 -24.29
CA SER A 102 -6.38 9.59 -23.01
C SER A 102 -5.07 9.87 -22.27
N LEU A 103 -4.00 9.11 -22.49
CA LEU A 103 -2.68 9.36 -21.90
C LEU A 103 -1.97 10.59 -22.50
N LEU A 104 -2.44 11.09 -23.64
CA LEU A 104 -1.91 12.31 -24.27
C LEU A 104 -2.47 13.58 -23.59
N ASP A 105 -3.55 13.45 -22.82
CA ASP A 105 -4.14 14.57 -22.08
C ASP A 105 -3.22 14.97 -20.91
N ARG A 106 -2.52 16.10 -21.06
CA ARG A 106 -1.65 16.64 -20.00
C ARG A 106 -2.43 17.17 -18.80
N THR A 107 -3.74 17.23 -18.88
CA THR A 107 -4.61 17.70 -17.80
C THR A 107 -5.12 16.59 -16.90
N ILE A 108 -4.78 15.32 -17.14
CA ILE A 108 -5.19 14.17 -16.29
C ILE A 108 -4.92 14.43 -14.80
N PHE A 109 -3.77 15.05 -14.48
CA PHE A 109 -3.41 15.44 -13.10
C PHE A 109 -3.91 16.84 -12.70
N ALA A 110 -4.19 17.73 -13.66
CA ALA A 110 -4.64 19.09 -13.39
C ALA A 110 -6.15 19.19 -13.15
N THR A 111 -6.96 18.46 -13.92
CA THR A 111 -8.43 18.58 -13.94
C THR A 111 -9.11 17.62 -12.95
N ARG A 112 -8.50 16.48 -12.62
CA ARG A 112 -8.95 15.69 -11.44
C ARG A 112 -8.62 16.37 -10.11
N SER A 113 -7.79 17.42 -10.16
CA SER A 113 -7.51 18.34 -9.06
C SER A 113 -8.46 19.54 -9.02
N THR A 114 -9.36 19.73 -10.01
CA THR A 114 -10.33 20.85 -10.00
C THR A 114 -11.59 20.54 -9.17
N LYS A 115 -11.34 20.29 -7.88
CA LYS A 115 -12.14 20.74 -6.71
C LYS A 115 -11.36 20.54 -5.41
N PHE A 116 -10.19 19.91 -5.48
CA PHE A 116 -9.17 19.92 -4.45
C PHE A 116 -7.83 20.35 -5.08
N ILE A 117 -7.65 21.67 -5.26
CA ILE A 117 -6.30 22.24 -5.13
C ILE A 117 -5.98 22.17 -3.63
N GLY A 118 -5.76 20.96 -3.13
CA GLY A 118 -5.20 20.78 -1.81
C GLY A 118 -3.82 21.43 -1.87
N LYS A 119 -3.57 22.43 -1.03
CA LYS A 119 -2.21 22.86 -0.75
C LYS A 119 -1.48 21.64 -0.17
N PHE A 120 -0.78 20.89 -1.01
CA PHE A 120 0.04 19.78 -0.55
C PHE A 120 1.41 20.35 -0.20
N LYS A 121 1.89 20.04 1.00
CA LYS A 121 3.29 20.22 1.36
C LYS A 121 3.90 18.84 1.43
N ALA A 122 4.60 18.45 0.37
CA ALA A 122 5.52 17.32 0.46
C ALA A 122 6.70 17.77 1.33
N SER A 123 6.60 17.51 2.64
CA SER A 123 7.57 18.04 3.61
C SER A 123 8.92 17.34 3.52
N ARG A 124 8.96 16.07 3.08
CA ARG A 124 10.18 15.26 2.98
C ARG A 124 9.95 13.99 2.17
N SER A 125 10.87 13.66 1.26
CA SER A 125 11.08 12.28 0.79
C SER A 125 12.21 11.67 1.61
N GLU A 126 12.04 10.43 2.05
CA GLU A 126 13.07 9.67 2.79
C GLU A 126 13.32 8.37 2.03
N THR A 127 14.59 8.08 1.75
CA THR A 127 15.02 6.77 1.29
C THR A 127 15.37 5.91 2.49
N SER A 128 15.14 4.60 2.39
CA SER A 128 15.55 3.65 3.41
C SER A 128 16.33 2.55 2.73
N SER A 129 17.58 2.35 3.13
CA SER A 129 18.42 1.24 2.66
C SER A 129 18.15 -0.06 3.40
N SER A 130 17.47 0.00 4.55
CA SER A 130 17.08 -1.15 5.36
C SER A 130 15.59 -1.11 5.71
N PRO A 131 14.96 -2.27 5.95
CA PRO A 131 13.62 -2.32 6.53
C PRO A 131 13.58 -1.55 7.85
N ARG A 132 12.49 -0.81 8.11
CA ARG A 132 12.33 -0.11 9.38
C ARG A 132 11.78 -1.07 10.43
N GLY A 133 12.26 -0.97 11.67
CA GLY A 133 11.80 -1.85 12.75
C GLY A 133 10.34 -1.61 13.16
N ASP A 134 9.75 -2.61 13.81
CA ASP A 134 8.34 -2.60 14.26
C ASP A 134 7.95 -1.38 15.09
N CYS A 135 8.87 -0.91 15.95
CA CYS A 135 8.67 0.28 16.78
C CYS A 135 8.56 1.54 15.92
N PHE A 136 9.45 1.71 14.94
CA PHE A 136 9.41 2.85 14.03
C PHE A 136 8.12 2.85 13.21
N ILE A 137 7.73 1.68 12.69
CA ILE A 137 6.50 1.51 11.92
C ILE A 137 5.33 1.85 12.83
N GLY A 138 5.18 1.21 13.98
CA GLY A 138 4.13 1.52 14.95
C GLY A 138 4.03 3.01 15.26
N TRP A 139 5.17 3.68 15.48
CA TRP A 139 5.23 5.12 15.70
C TRP A 139 4.81 5.93 14.46
N ARG A 140 5.31 5.61 13.27
CA ARG A 140 4.98 6.33 12.02
C ARG A 140 3.50 6.18 11.69
N TRP A 141 2.93 5.00 11.89
CA TRP A 141 1.49 4.76 11.77
C TRP A 141 0.71 5.58 12.81
N ARG A 142 1.14 5.59 14.08
CA ARG A 142 0.55 6.45 15.12
C ARG A 142 0.68 7.94 14.80
N TRP A 143 1.77 8.38 14.17
CA TRP A 143 1.97 9.79 13.81
C TRP A 143 1.12 10.20 12.60
N LEU A 144 1.10 9.40 11.54
CA LEU A 144 0.29 9.64 10.35
C LEU A 144 -1.22 9.59 10.66
N PHE A 145 -1.62 8.76 11.64
CA PHE A 145 -3.03 8.37 11.78
C PHE A 145 -3.63 8.53 13.19
N GLY A 146 -2.82 8.78 14.23
CA GLY A 146 -3.25 8.84 15.63
C GLY A 146 -3.52 10.23 16.21
N ARG A 147 -3.54 11.30 15.40
CA ARG A 147 -4.04 12.60 15.87
C ARG A 147 -5.55 12.73 15.64
N ARG A 148 -6.24 12.55 16.78
CA ARG A 148 -7.67 12.70 17.14
C ARG A 148 -8.58 11.50 16.83
N ASP A 149 -8.79 10.76 17.93
CA ASP A 149 -9.93 9.92 18.31
C ASP A 149 -10.00 8.43 17.91
N VAL A 150 -8.89 7.70 18.11
CA VAL A 150 -8.95 6.25 18.29
C VAL A 150 -8.29 5.89 19.63
N ARG A 151 -9.11 5.61 20.66
CA ARG A 151 -8.63 4.87 21.85
C ARG A 151 -8.34 3.44 21.41
N LEU A 152 -7.13 3.21 20.90
CA LEU A 152 -6.58 1.86 20.84
C LEU A 152 -6.19 1.50 22.27
N GLY A 153 -6.88 0.53 22.87
CA GLY A 153 -6.44 -0.10 24.11
C GLY A 153 -5.06 -0.70 23.88
N TYR A 154 -4.07 -0.21 24.61
CA TYR A 154 -2.72 -0.76 24.58
C TYR A 154 -2.52 -1.70 25.77
N GLY A 155 -2.10 -2.92 25.47
CA GLY A 155 -1.19 -3.64 26.34
C GLY A 155 0.17 -2.95 26.31
N ASP A 156 0.69 -2.62 27.48
CA ASP A 156 1.93 -1.89 27.70
C ASP A 156 3.16 -2.80 27.45
N PHE A 157 3.91 -2.53 26.38
CA PHE A 157 5.15 -3.25 26.03
C PHE A 157 6.41 -2.55 26.55
N SER A 158 6.31 -1.74 27.60
CA SER A 158 7.48 -1.04 28.17
C SER A 158 8.30 -1.85 29.19
N LYS A 159 8.07 -3.16 29.38
CA LYS A 159 8.88 -3.98 30.30
C LYS A 159 9.69 -5.07 29.59
N PRO A 160 11.00 -5.20 29.88
CA PRO A 160 11.76 -6.37 29.46
C PRO A 160 11.17 -7.63 30.13
N ARG A 161 10.93 -8.67 29.34
CA ARG A 161 10.56 -10.00 29.84
C ARG A 161 11.78 -10.59 30.55
N ILE A 162 11.81 -10.47 31.87
CA ILE A 162 12.58 -11.37 32.73
C ILE A 162 11.72 -12.63 32.89
N SER A 163 12.20 -13.76 32.40
CA SER A 163 11.60 -15.06 32.67
C SER A 163 11.86 -15.45 34.13
N PRO A 164 10.84 -15.87 34.91
CA PRO A 164 11.08 -16.64 36.12
C PRO A 164 11.24 -18.13 35.80
N ASN A 165 12.30 -18.68 36.41
CA ASN A 165 12.74 -20.07 36.54
C ASN A 165 13.38 -20.74 35.32
#